data_AF-A0ABD7F987-F1
#
_entry.id   AF-A0ABD7F987-F1
#
_cell.length_a   1.000
_cell.length_b   1.000
_cell.length_c   1.000
_cell.angle_alpha   90.00
_cell.angle_beta   90.00
_cell.angle_gamma   90.00
#
_symmetry.space_group_name_H-M   'P 1'
#
loop_
_entity.id
_entity.type
_entity.pdbx_description
1 polymer ?
#
loop_
_entity_poly.entity_id
_entity_poly.type
_entity_poly.pdbx_seq_one_letter_code
_entity_poly.pdbx_strand_id
1 'polypeptide(L)'
;MMKKISYLTIAISLAALAGCGGGGSGDSGMTAGGNTSNNGSGDTKLKCDRGILLNSNLTAKSIFDDKLYILDHNYSDDQSHTGQLYASEITRDNQMLYANYKPIYNITLDFLNEDEKYNYQDSYILNSSGLFKQSSYKLQNKGWPILYLNSSNNLNFTVSTFNDTCSLQAEKITYSFKKIDLSGKKIADILPSNISGNISWETEFVFTTREIAYILKDKPDSLQALLNSNATFPQGSIVYIPISGIYDDNQITFSDSDVKEYRSLDEWLSATYPQSSFKHKKAKISGLNVIYSVDSNDNPLYGADDPAIEMNGKIYDGEWYIKGDIFSSNYGLATNNQYGHVNHELPNDYVFFNKSSYDFISSQIQTYYK
;
A
#
# COMPACT_ATOMS: atom_id res chain seq x y z
N MET A 1 1.83 1.08 21.92
CA MET A 1 2.77 1.45 20.83
C MET A 1 2.20 0.80 19.57
N MET A 2 1.30 1.52 18.90
CA MET A 2 0.51 1.00 17.78
C MET A 2 1.42 0.83 16.57
N LYS A 3 1.63 -0.42 16.15
CA LYS A 3 2.23 -0.73 14.85
C LYS A 3 1.13 -0.49 13.82
N LYS A 4 1.30 0.56 13.03
CA LYS A 4 0.52 0.81 11.82
C LYS A 4 0.70 -0.41 10.93
N ILE A 5 -0.40 -1.10 10.67
CA ILE A 5 -0.43 -2.30 9.82
C ILE A 5 -0.38 -1.81 8.38
N SER A 6 0.53 -2.39 7.59
CA SER A 6 0.75 -2.10 6.17
C SER A 6 -0.47 -2.50 5.34
N TYR A 7 -1.53 -1.69 5.38
CA TYR A 7 -2.52 -1.63 4.31
C TYR A 7 -1.89 -0.76 3.25
N LEU A 8 -1.22 -1.32 2.23
CA LEU A 8 -0.84 -0.55 1.03
C LEU A 8 -0.41 0.90 1.40
N THR A 9 0.63 0.98 2.23
CA THR A 9 0.80 1.90 3.37
C THR A 9 0.66 3.40 3.02
N ILE A 10 -0.50 4.00 3.34
CA ILE A 10 -0.65 5.46 3.41
C ILE A 10 -1.21 5.81 4.80
N ALA A 11 -0.37 6.51 5.55
CA ALA A 11 -0.58 6.91 6.93
C ALA A 11 -1.63 8.02 7.09
N ILE A 12 -2.29 8.11 8.24
CA ILE A 12 -2.40 9.33 9.08
C ILE A 12 -2.63 8.97 10.55
N SER A 13 -1.98 9.72 11.44
CA SER A 13 -2.39 9.91 12.84
C SER A 13 -3.12 11.25 13.01
N LEU A 14 -4.30 11.25 13.63
CA LEU A 14 -5.18 12.41 13.84
C LEU A 14 -4.77 13.30 15.03
N ALA A 15 -4.78 14.63 14.83
CA ALA A 15 -5.36 15.61 15.76
C ALA A 15 -5.68 16.93 15.03
N ALA A 16 -6.95 17.34 15.07
CA ALA A 16 -7.46 18.56 14.46
C ALA A 16 -7.41 19.77 15.41
N LEU A 17 -7.23 20.96 14.85
CA LEU A 17 -7.95 22.20 15.24
C LEU A 17 -7.90 23.20 14.08
N ALA A 18 -9.08 23.71 13.73
CA ALA A 18 -9.36 24.54 12.56
C ALA A 18 -8.84 25.98 12.66
N GLY A 19 -8.52 26.57 11.51
CA GLY A 19 -8.31 28.02 11.33
C GLY A 19 -8.21 28.42 9.85
N CYS A 20 -9.08 29.32 9.41
CA CYS A 20 -9.34 29.79 8.04
C CYS A 20 -8.20 30.56 7.32
N GLY A 21 -8.30 30.57 5.99
CA GLY A 21 -7.80 31.62 5.07
C GLY A 21 -6.70 31.13 4.14
N GLY A 22 -6.82 31.06 2.81
CA GLY A 22 -7.44 31.98 1.87
C GLY A 22 -6.35 32.73 1.12
N GLY A 23 -6.20 32.51 -0.20
CA GLY A 23 -5.34 33.34 -1.05
C GLY A 23 -4.75 32.59 -2.24
N GLY A 24 -5.25 32.90 -3.45
CA GLY A 24 -4.74 32.36 -4.70
C GLY A 24 -3.67 33.23 -5.37
N SER A 25 -3.30 32.76 -6.57
CA SER A 25 -2.54 33.40 -7.66
C SER A 25 -1.05 33.05 -7.72
N GLY A 26 -0.62 32.60 -8.91
CA GLY A 26 0.80 32.58 -9.26
C GLY A 26 1.17 31.66 -10.42
N ASP A 27 0.40 31.69 -11.50
CA ASP A 27 0.76 31.03 -12.76
C ASP A 27 2.12 31.56 -13.24
N SER A 28 3.11 30.69 -13.41
CA SER A 28 4.37 31.03 -14.07
C SER A 28 4.84 29.86 -14.92
N GLY A 29 4.48 29.95 -16.20
CA GLY A 29 4.85 28.99 -17.23
C GLY A 29 6.36 28.91 -17.44
N MET A 30 6.83 27.68 -17.63
CA MET A 30 8.09 27.43 -18.32
C MET A 30 7.81 27.32 -19.81
N THR A 31 8.09 28.42 -20.52
CA THR A 31 8.25 28.43 -21.98
C THR A 31 9.56 27.74 -22.35
N ALA A 32 9.48 26.61 -23.04
CA ALA A 32 10.55 26.14 -23.92
C ALA A 32 10.14 26.43 -25.35
N GLY A 33 10.63 27.55 -25.91
CA GLY A 33 10.50 27.87 -27.33
C GLY A 33 11.66 27.29 -28.13
N GLY A 34 11.39 26.83 -29.37
CA GLY A 34 12.48 26.47 -30.29
C GLY A 34 12.23 25.64 -31.56
N ASN A 35 11.07 25.75 -32.21
CA ASN A 35 10.77 25.62 -33.65
C ASN A 35 11.19 24.40 -34.55
N THR A 36 10.17 23.94 -35.30
CA THR A 36 10.12 23.37 -36.68
C THR A 36 10.66 21.95 -36.97
N SER A 37 9.75 20.97 -37.09
CA SER A 37 9.18 20.51 -38.37
C SER A 37 8.24 19.29 -38.17
N ASN A 38 7.15 19.25 -38.95
CA ASN A 38 6.07 18.25 -38.91
C ASN A 38 6.53 16.79 -39.15
N ASN A 39 6.17 15.88 -38.23
CA ASN A 39 5.25 14.74 -38.50
C ASN A 39 5.21 13.77 -37.31
N GLY A 40 4.00 13.47 -36.83
CA GLY A 40 3.68 12.18 -36.21
C GLY A 40 4.16 11.93 -34.77
N SER A 41 3.62 12.65 -33.79
CA SER A 41 3.42 12.14 -32.43
C SER A 41 2.47 13.10 -31.72
N GLY A 42 1.19 12.75 -31.65
CA GLY A 42 0.28 13.42 -30.73
C GLY A 42 0.74 13.06 -29.33
N ASP A 43 1.53 13.94 -28.71
CA ASP A 43 1.89 13.86 -27.30
C ASP A 43 0.61 14.04 -26.47
N THR A 44 -0.18 12.97 -26.36
CA THR A 44 -1.38 12.96 -25.52
C THR A 44 -0.90 12.90 -24.09
N LYS A 45 -0.50 14.04 -23.54
CA LYS A 45 -0.35 14.23 -22.10
C LYS A 45 -1.59 13.65 -21.41
N LEU A 46 -1.37 12.85 -20.38
CA LEU A 46 -2.47 12.35 -19.55
C LEU A 46 -3.24 13.55 -19.01
N LYS A 47 -4.55 13.52 -19.18
CA LYS A 47 -5.48 14.53 -18.67
C LYS A 47 -6.16 13.94 -17.47
N CYS A 48 -6.31 14.75 -16.43
CA CYS A 48 -7.07 14.32 -15.28
C CYS A 48 -7.77 15.43 -14.53
N ASP A 49 -8.77 15.03 -13.75
CA ASP A 49 -9.43 15.84 -12.74
C ASP A 49 -9.20 15.19 -11.38
N ARG A 50 -8.43 15.87 -10.51
CA ARG A 50 -8.16 15.43 -9.13
C ARG A 50 -7.74 13.96 -9.06
N GLY A 51 -6.73 13.59 -9.85
CA GLY A 51 -6.23 12.23 -9.93
C GLY A 51 -6.98 11.28 -10.87
N ILE A 52 -8.21 11.59 -11.30
CA ILE A 52 -8.99 10.70 -12.17
C ILE A 52 -8.57 10.86 -13.63
N LEU A 53 -8.00 9.82 -14.24
CA LEU A 53 -7.60 9.82 -15.64
C LEU A 53 -8.80 9.93 -16.59
N LEU A 54 -8.78 10.94 -17.46
CA LEU A 54 -9.88 11.25 -18.39
C LEU A 54 -9.65 10.69 -19.81
N ASN A 55 -8.41 10.37 -20.16
CA ASN A 55 -8.01 9.91 -21.50
C ASN A 55 -7.21 8.59 -21.43
N SER A 56 -7.62 7.68 -20.56
CA SER A 56 -6.99 6.38 -20.40
C SER A 56 -7.16 5.48 -21.63
N ASN A 57 -6.09 4.82 -22.06
CA ASN A 57 -6.08 4.01 -23.29
C ASN A 57 -5.36 2.66 -23.16
N LEU A 58 -5.10 2.16 -21.94
CA LEU A 58 -4.42 0.87 -21.76
C LEU A 58 -5.34 -0.28 -22.18
N THR A 59 -5.02 -0.93 -23.29
CA THR A 59 -5.73 -2.09 -23.84
C THR A 59 -5.12 -3.43 -23.45
N ALA A 60 -3.95 -3.42 -22.80
CA ALA A 60 -3.26 -4.65 -22.41
C ALA A 60 -4.09 -5.46 -21.42
N LYS A 61 -4.15 -6.78 -21.62
CA LYS A 61 -4.82 -7.72 -20.71
C LYS A 61 -4.06 -7.84 -19.39
N SER A 62 -4.80 -8.00 -18.31
CA SER A 62 -4.26 -8.10 -16.95
C SER A 62 -5.07 -9.07 -16.10
N ILE A 63 -4.55 -9.44 -14.92
CA ILE A 63 -5.34 -10.20 -13.95
C ILE A 63 -6.56 -9.43 -13.43
N PHE A 64 -6.55 -8.10 -13.54
CA PHE A 64 -7.67 -7.22 -13.17
C PHE A 64 -8.75 -7.10 -14.26
N ASP A 65 -8.63 -7.85 -15.35
CA ASP A 65 -9.72 -7.99 -16.33
C ASP A 65 -10.91 -8.75 -15.69
N ASP A 66 -10.62 -9.58 -14.68
CA ASP A 66 -11.59 -10.14 -13.75
C ASP A 66 -11.60 -9.33 -12.43
N LYS A 67 -12.70 -9.43 -11.67
CA LYS A 67 -12.74 -8.91 -10.30
C LYS A 67 -11.83 -9.73 -9.39
N LEU A 68 -10.99 -9.04 -8.64
CA LEU A 68 -10.10 -9.63 -7.64
C LEU A 68 -10.47 -9.15 -6.24
N TYR A 69 -10.06 -9.92 -5.23
CA TYR A 69 -10.41 -9.68 -3.84
C TYR A 69 -9.16 -9.81 -2.98
N ILE A 70 -8.89 -8.79 -2.17
CA ILE A 70 -7.91 -8.87 -1.08
C ILE A 70 -8.70 -9.13 0.20
N LEU A 71 -8.33 -10.14 0.98
CA LEU A 71 -8.89 -10.33 2.32
C LEU A 71 -8.15 -9.46 3.31
N ASP A 72 -8.89 -8.81 4.18
CA ASP A 72 -8.30 -7.89 5.13
C ASP A 72 -9.08 -7.84 6.44
N HIS A 73 -8.61 -7.01 7.35
CA HIS A 73 -9.09 -6.94 8.71
C HIS A 73 -9.19 -5.51 9.21
N ASN A 74 -9.88 -5.33 10.32
CA ASN A 74 -9.83 -4.12 11.12
C ASN A 74 -10.00 -4.54 12.59
N TYR A 75 -9.84 -3.60 13.52
CA TYR A 75 -10.17 -3.80 14.92
C TYR A 75 -11.14 -2.70 15.33
N SER A 76 -12.18 -3.08 16.07
CA SER A 76 -13.10 -2.07 16.59
C SER A 76 -12.37 -1.09 17.53
N ASP A 77 -12.61 0.20 17.35
CA ASP A 77 -12.08 1.27 18.23
C ASP A 77 -12.65 1.24 19.65
N ASP A 78 -13.58 0.33 19.93
CA ASP A 78 -14.10 0.15 21.27
C ASP A 78 -13.07 -0.53 22.19
N GLN A 79 -13.29 -0.43 23.50
CA GLN A 79 -12.37 -1.02 24.50
C GLN A 79 -12.16 -2.53 24.31
N SER A 80 -13.03 -3.21 23.54
CA SER A 80 -12.99 -4.64 23.30
C SER A 80 -11.94 -5.07 22.27
N HIS A 81 -11.46 -4.16 21.40
CA HIS A 81 -10.54 -4.47 20.30
C HIS A 81 -10.99 -5.73 19.53
N THR A 82 -12.29 -5.85 19.25
CA THR A 82 -12.81 -7.05 18.61
C THR A 82 -12.33 -7.11 17.16
N GLY A 83 -11.78 -8.25 16.77
CA GLY A 83 -11.35 -8.51 15.41
C GLY A 83 -12.49 -8.42 14.40
N GLN A 84 -12.23 -7.75 13.29
CA GLN A 84 -13.16 -7.54 12.19
C GLN A 84 -12.53 -8.02 10.88
N LEU A 85 -13.31 -8.62 9.98
CA LEU A 85 -12.82 -9.11 8.69
C LEU A 85 -13.66 -8.55 7.54
N TYR A 86 -12.99 -8.15 6.46
CA TYR A 86 -13.61 -7.70 5.23
C TYR A 86 -12.80 -8.13 4.01
N ALA A 87 -13.28 -7.78 2.82
CA ALA A 87 -12.49 -7.85 1.61
C ALA A 87 -12.60 -6.56 0.79
N SER A 88 -11.53 -6.25 0.07
CA SER A 88 -11.50 -5.20 -0.95
C SER A 88 -11.74 -5.83 -2.31
N GLU A 89 -12.91 -5.61 -2.91
CA GLU A 89 -13.21 -5.98 -4.29
C GLU A 89 -12.54 -4.99 -5.24
N ILE A 90 -11.49 -5.43 -5.92
CA ILE A 90 -10.73 -4.66 -6.88
C ILE A 90 -11.32 -4.82 -8.28
N THR A 91 -11.62 -3.69 -8.91
CA THR A 91 -12.14 -3.61 -10.27
C THR A 91 -11.33 -2.66 -11.10
N ARG A 92 -11.20 -2.96 -12.39
CA ARG A 92 -10.48 -2.13 -13.35
C ARG A 92 -11.43 -1.34 -14.23
N ASP A 93 -11.07 -0.10 -14.49
CA ASP A 93 -11.62 0.73 -15.55
C ASP A 93 -10.49 1.38 -16.33
N ASN A 94 -10.15 0.78 -17.47
CA ASN A 94 -8.97 1.16 -18.24
C ASN A 94 -7.69 1.16 -17.38
N GLN A 95 -7.05 2.30 -17.12
CA GLN A 95 -5.87 2.39 -16.26
C GLN A 95 -6.21 2.66 -14.79
N MET A 96 -7.47 2.84 -14.43
CA MET A 96 -7.84 3.06 -13.03
C MET A 96 -8.19 1.73 -12.36
N LEU A 97 -7.68 1.50 -11.16
CA LEU A 97 -8.13 0.45 -10.26
C LEU A 97 -8.96 1.06 -9.14
N TYR A 98 -10.08 0.43 -8.84
CA TYR A 98 -11.02 0.85 -7.81
C TYR A 98 -11.26 -0.26 -6.79
N ALA A 99 -11.36 0.10 -5.51
CA ALA A 99 -11.76 -0.80 -4.44
C ALA A 99 -13.21 -0.56 -4.01
N ASN A 100 -13.94 -1.64 -3.77
CA ASN A 100 -15.23 -1.64 -3.08
C ASN A 100 -15.20 -2.61 -1.91
N TYR A 101 -15.52 -2.15 -0.72
CA TYR A 101 -15.44 -3.01 0.47
C TYR A 101 -16.59 -3.99 0.58
N LYS A 102 -16.28 -5.19 1.10
CA LYS A 102 -17.22 -6.29 1.34
C LYS A 102 -17.06 -6.78 2.78
N PRO A 103 -17.98 -6.41 3.69
CA PRO A 103 -17.96 -6.94 5.05
C PRO A 103 -18.05 -8.47 5.09
N ILE A 104 -17.24 -9.11 5.94
CA ILE A 104 -17.28 -10.56 6.13
C ILE A 104 -17.72 -10.88 7.56
N TYR A 105 -17.05 -10.30 8.56
CA TYR A 105 -17.28 -10.62 9.97
C TYR A 105 -17.15 -9.37 10.86
N ASN A 106 -18.18 -9.15 11.69
CA ASN A 106 -18.26 -8.10 12.71
C ASN A 106 -17.95 -6.67 12.25
N ILE A 107 -18.23 -6.34 10.99
CA ILE A 107 -17.96 -5.03 10.41
C ILE A 107 -19.08 -4.62 9.45
N THR A 108 -19.26 -3.32 9.24
CA THR A 108 -20.26 -2.77 8.33
C THR A 108 -19.59 -2.06 7.16
N LEU A 109 -20.31 -1.95 6.05
CA LEU A 109 -19.83 -1.20 4.90
C LEU A 109 -19.69 0.30 5.20
N ASP A 110 -20.58 0.85 6.02
CA ASP A 110 -20.53 2.26 6.39
C ASP A 110 -19.26 2.57 7.19
N PHE A 111 -18.90 1.73 8.16
CA PHE A 111 -17.65 1.87 8.90
C PHE A 111 -16.44 1.84 7.97
N LEU A 112 -16.35 0.86 7.07
CA LEU A 112 -15.24 0.75 6.11
C LEU A 112 -15.13 1.98 5.19
N ASN A 113 -16.25 2.51 4.73
CA ASN A 113 -16.26 3.72 3.90
C ASN A 113 -15.98 5.00 4.69
N GLU A 114 -16.21 5.02 6.01
CA GLU A 114 -15.84 6.13 6.87
C GLU A 114 -14.34 6.08 7.17
N ASP A 115 -13.82 4.93 7.58
CA ASP A 115 -12.40 4.69 7.84
C ASP A 115 -11.53 5.10 6.65
N GLU A 116 -11.91 4.64 5.44
CA GLU A 116 -11.19 4.96 4.21
C GLU A 116 -11.11 6.48 3.89
N LYS A 117 -12.09 7.30 4.33
CA LYS A 117 -12.05 8.76 4.13
C LYS A 117 -10.93 9.44 4.91
N TYR A 118 -10.49 8.83 6.01
CA TYR A 118 -9.49 9.41 6.90
C TYR A 118 -8.06 9.04 6.49
N ASN A 119 -7.88 7.95 5.74
CA ASN A 119 -6.56 7.40 5.41
C ASN A 119 -5.76 8.17 4.34
N TYR A 120 -6.36 9.13 3.61
CA TYR A 120 -5.72 9.78 2.44
C TYR A 120 -5.66 11.32 2.48
N GLN A 121 -5.71 11.92 3.68
CA GLN A 121 -5.65 13.37 3.80
C GLN A 121 -4.20 13.89 3.80
N ASP A 122 -3.84 14.64 2.75
CA ASP A 122 -2.64 15.50 2.69
C ASP A 122 -1.27 14.79 2.80
N SER A 123 -1.14 13.61 2.18
CA SER A 123 0.15 12.95 1.98
C SER A 123 0.82 13.37 0.67
N TYR A 124 2.15 13.38 0.71
CA TYR A 124 3.05 13.67 -0.38
C TYR A 124 3.91 12.45 -0.66
N ILE A 125 4.18 12.19 -1.94
CA ILE A 125 5.16 11.22 -2.41
C ILE A 125 6.28 11.99 -3.12
N LEU A 126 7.50 11.89 -2.62
CA LEU A 126 8.69 12.47 -3.22
C LEU A 126 9.59 11.37 -3.77
N ASN A 127 9.95 11.48 -5.04
CA ASN A 127 10.93 10.61 -5.69
C ASN A 127 11.72 11.38 -6.76
N SER A 128 12.55 10.70 -7.57
CA SER A 128 13.37 11.37 -8.59
C SER A 128 12.58 12.02 -9.72
N SER A 129 11.30 11.65 -9.91
CA SER A 129 10.42 12.18 -10.95
C SER A 129 9.63 13.41 -10.50
N GLY A 130 9.45 13.62 -9.20
CA GLY A 130 8.77 14.81 -8.69
C GLY A 130 8.31 14.69 -7.24
N LEU A 131 7.58 15.73 -6.81
CA LEU A 131 6.75 15.73 -5.62
C LEU A 131 5.30 15.60 -6.08
N PHE A 132 4.61 14.57 -5.62
CA PHE A 132 3.22 14.28 -5.95
C PHE A 132 2.38 14.41 -4.70
N LYS A 133 1.19 15.00 -4.82
CA LYS A 133 0.24 15.02 -3.71
C LYS A 133 -0.81 13.95 -3.95
N GLN A 134 -1.13 13.16 -2.94
CA GLN A 134 -2.32 12.33 -3.01
C GLN A 134 -3.54 13.26 -2.86
N SER A 135 -4.13 13.63 -3.99
CA SER A 135 -5.27 14.56 -4.03
C SER A 135 -6.44 14.01 -3.23
N SER A 136 -7.29 14.91 -2.70
CA SER A 136 -8.47 14.61 -1.87
C SER A 136 -9.25 13.40 -2.40
N TYR A 137 -8.91 12.25 -1.85
CA TYR A 137 -9.43 10.95 -2.19
C TYR A 137 -10.93 10.90 -1.94
N LYS A 138 -11.71 10.54 -2.95
CA LYS A 138 -13.18 10.54 -2.86
C LYS A 138 -13.76 9.34 -3.57
N LEU A 139 -14.72 8.70 -2.90
CA LEU A 139 -15.53 7.62 -3.44
C LEU A 139 -16.17 8.05 -4.76
N GLN A 140 -15.93 7.26 -5.80
CA GLN A 140 -16.56 7.40 -7.11
C GLN A 140 -17.68 6.37 -7.26
N ASN A 141 -18.49 6.51 -8.30
CA ASN A 141 -19.53 5.52 -8.64
C ASN A 141 -18.96 4.10 -8.88
N LYS A 142 -17.67 3.98 -9.22
CA LYS A 142 -16.96 2.71 -9.44
C LYS A 142 -16.29 2.16 -8.18
N GLY A 143 -16.26 2.93 -7.09
CA GLY A 143 -15.53 2.61 -5.87
C GLY A 143 -14.47 3.67 -5.53
N TRP A 144 -13.62 3.34 -4.56
CA TRP A 144 -12.51 4.17 -4.14
C TRP A 144 -11.33 4.04 -5.11
N PRO A 145 -10.78 5.14 -5.67
CA PRO A 145 -9.73 5.09 -6.67
C PRO A 145 -8.36 4.78 -6.04
N ILE A 146 -7.91 3.52 -6.07
CA ILE A 146 -6.72 3.10 -5.32
C ILE A 146 -5.39 3.24 -6.08
N LEU A 147 -5.34 2.88 -7.35
CA LEU A 147 -4.08 2.78 -8.11
C LEU A 147 -4.30 3.09 -9.60
N TYR A 148 -3.25 3.53 -10.28
CA TYR A 148 -3.11 3.45 -11.72
C TYR A 148 -2.48 2.12 -12.12
N LEU A 149 -3.05 1.44 -13.11
CA LEU A 149 -2.42 0.34 -13.83
C LEU A 149 -1.64 0.92 -15.02
N ASN A 150 -0.31 0.96 -14.89
CA ASN A 150 0.58 1.60 -15.87
C ASN A 150 0.76 0.71 -17.10
N SER A 151 1.02 -0.57 -16.84
CA SER A 151 1.24 -1.59 -17.87
C SER A 151 0.92 -2.97 -17.31
N SER A 152 0.56 -3.90 -18.18
CA SER A 152 0.35 -5.29 -17.79
C SER A 152 0.77 -6.25 -18.90
N ASN A 153 1.30 -7.40 -18.49
CA ASN A 153 1.53 -8.57 -19.28
C ASN A 153 1.13 -9.81 -18.47
N ASN A 154 -0.16 -10.14 -18.49
CA ASN A 154 -0.73 -11.28 -17.80
C ASN A 154 -0.47 -11.22 -16.27
N LEU A 155 0.42 -12.06 -15.75
CA LEU A 155 0.77 -12.13 -14.32
C LEU A 155 1.81 -11.09 -13.88
N ASN A 156 2.26 -10.22 -14.77
CA ASN A 156 3.16 -9.12 -14.46
C ASN A 156 2.44 -7.81 -14.71
N PHE A 157 2.51 -6.88 -13.77
CA PHE A 157 1.95 -5.56 -13.97
C PHE A 157 2.71 -4.50 -13.18
N THR A 158 2.62 -3.28 -13.67
CA THR A 158 3.17 -2.11 -13.01
C THR A 158 2.02 -1.23 -12.59
N VAL A 159 2.01 -0.84 -11.33
CA VAL A 159 1.05 0.12 -10.77
C VAL A 159 1.77 1.34 -10.24
N SER A 160 1.02 2.42 -10.08
CA SER A 160 1.43 3.64 -9.40
C SER A 160 0.30 4.14 -8.52
N THR A 161 0.64 4.84 -7.45
CA THR A 161 -0.35 5.41 -6.54
C THR A 161 -1.04 6.62 -7.16
N PHE A 162 -2.32 6.75 -6.85
CA PHE A 162 -3.16 7.87 -7.23
C PHE A 162 -2.57 9.21 -6.78
N ASN A 163 -2.54 10.22 -7.65
CA ASN A 163 -2.00 11.53 -7.31
C ASN A 163 -2.64 12.67 -8.11
N ASP A 164 -2.49 13.89 -7.62
CA ASP A 164 -3.07 15.12 -8.14
C ASP A 164 -2.70 15.43 -9.60
N THR A 165 -1.53 15.00 -10.05
CA THR A 165 -1.03 15.18 -11.42
C THR A 165 -1.28 14.00 -12.35
N CYS A 166 -1.81 12.89 -11.83
CA CYS A 166 -2.00 11.64 -12.56
C CYS A 166 -0.73 11.09 -13.19
N SER A 167 0.39 11.38 -12.52
CA SER A 167 1.69 10.87 -12.85
C SER A 167 1.72 9.37 -12.59
N LEU A 168 2.21 8.61 -13.56
CA LEU A 168 2.46 7.17 -13.42
C LEU A 168 3.85 6.90 -12.81
N GLN A 169 4.41 7.83 -12.03
CA GLN A 169 5.73 7.68 -11.38
C GLN A 169 5.66 7.70 -9.85
N ALA A 170 4.53 8.07 -9.25
CA ALA A 170 4.37 8.04 -7.80
C ALA A 170 4.26 6.57 -7.33
N GLU A 171 5.12 6.15 -6.40
CA GLU A 171 5.16 4.78 -5.85
C GLU A 171 5.08 3.70 -6.94
N LYS A 172 5.82 3.90 -8.02
CA LYS A 172 5.78 2.98 -9.14
C LYS A 172 6.44 1.66 -8.79
N ILE A 173 5.62 0.61 -8.78
CA ILE A 173 6.04 -0.74 -8.44
C ILE A 173 5.62 -1.74 -9.51
N THR A 174 6.54 -2.64 -9.86
CA THR A 174 6.27 -3.74 -10.78
C THR A 174 6.16 -5.03 -10.01
N TYR A 175 4.99 -5.65 -10.06
CA TYR A 175 4.75 -6.95 -9.46
C TYR A 175 4.79 -8.07 -10.49
N SER A 176 5.29 -9.22 -10.06
CA SER A 176 5.13 -10.50 -10.74
C SER A 176 4.35 -11.44 -9.83
N PHE A 177 3.42 -12.20 -10.40
CA PHE A 177 2.58 -13.14 -9.66
C PHE A 177 2.75 -14.57 -10.16
N LYS A 178 2.52 -15.52 -9.24
CA LYS A 178 2.17 -16.90 -9.57
C LYS A 178 0.68 -17.12 -9.35
N LYS A 179 0.09 -17.95 -10.21
CA LYS A 179 -1.31 -18.37 -10.12
C LYS A 179 -1.37 -19.77 -9.50
N ILE A 180 -2.21 -19.95 -8.49
CA ILE A 180 -2.45 -21.25 -7.84
C ILE A 180 -3.93 -21.60 -7.96
N ASP A 181 -4.20 -22.85 -8.35
CA ASP A 181 -5.55 -23.41 -8.35
C ASP A 181 -5.89 -23.95 -6.96
N LEU A 182 -6.99 -23.44 -6.40
CA LEU A 182 -7.54 -23.87 -5.12
C LEU A 182 -8.66 -24.90 -5.28
N SER A 183 -9.12 -25.20 -6.49
CA SER A 183 -10.23 -26.12 -6.74
C SER A 183 -10.04 -27.45 -6.01
N GLY A 184 -11.06 -27.86 -5.24
CA GLY A 184 -11.03 -29.10 -4.46
C GLY A 184 -10.23 -29.05 -3.16
N LYS A 185 -9.50 -27.97 -2.87
CA LYS A 185 -8.87 -27.73 -1.56
C LYS A 185 -9.92 -27.36 -0.51
N LYS A 186 -9.58 -27.51 0.77
CA LYS A 186 -10.39 -27.08 1.92
C LYS A 186 -10.00 -25.68 2.37
N ILE A 187 -10.84 -25.04 3.17
CA ILE A 187 -10.51 -23.76 3.81
C ILE A 187 -9.28 -23.86 4.72
N ALA A 188 -9.08 -25.01 5.38
CA ALA A 188 -7.91 -25.27 6.21
C ALA A 188 -6.59 -25.24 5.40
N ASP A 189 -6.62 -25.50 4.09
CA ASP A 189 -5.41 -25.53 3.25
C ASP A 189 -4.88 -24.13 2.91
N ILE A 190 -5.64 -23.07 3.17
CA ILE A 190 -5.22 -21.67 2.95
C ILE A 190 -4.90 -20.93 4.25
N LEU A 191 -5.06 -21.59 5.39
CA LEU A 191 -4.70 -21.08 6.72
C LEU A 191 -3.40 -21.76 7.19
N PRO A 192 -2.64 -21.12 8.10
CA PRO A 192 -1.45 -21.76 8.67
C PRO A 192 -1.78 -23.08 9.35
N SER A 193 -0.93 -24.08 9.15
CA SER A 193 -1.08 -25.42 9.73
C SER A 193 -1.11 -25.41 11.28
N ASN A 194 -0.45 -24.43 11.89
CA ASN A 194 -0.35 -24.21 13.33
C ASN A 194 -1.29 -23.10 13.85
N ILE A 195 -2.32 -22.68 13.10
CA ILE A 195 -3.21 -21.56 13.47
C ILE A 195 -3.86 -21.74 14.85
N SER A 196 -4.17 -22.98 15.27
CA SER A 196 -4.72 -23.28 16.59
C SER A 196 -3.69 -23.24 17.73
N GLY A 197 -2.39 -23.22 17.40
CA GLY A 197 -1.27 -23.24 18.33
C GLY A 197 -0.60 -21.86 18.51
N ASN A 198 0.66 -21.84 18.95
CA ASN A 198 1.44 -20.61 19.00
C ASN A 198 1.89 -20.22 17.58
N ILE A 199 1.31 -19.15 17.06
CA ILE A 199 1.71 -18.50 15.81
C ILE A 199 3.01 -17.75 16.11
N SER A 200 4.13 -18.17 15.52
CA SER A 200 5.42 -17.46 15.64
C SER A 200 5.45 -16.26 14.69
N TRP A 201 6.36 -15.31 14.91
CA TRP A 201 6.55 -14.19 13.98
C TRP A 201 7.06 -14.63 12.60
N GLU A 202 7.61 -15.84 12.49
CA GLU A 202 8.17 -16.44 11.27
C GLU A 202 7.17 -17.38 10.54
N THR A 203 5.88 -17.32 10.90
CA THR A 203 4.88 -18.33 10.46
C THR A 203 4.68 -18.36 8.93
N GLU A 204 4.41 -19.57 8.43
CA GLU A 204 4.11 -19.98 7.04
C GLU A 204 2.84 -19.35 6.44
N PHE A 205 2.70 -18.02 6.52
CA PHE A 205 1.58 -17.32 5.92
C PHE A 205 1.79 -17.19 4.42
N VAL A 206 1.04 -17.99 3.65
CA VAL A 206 1.13 -17.99 2.18
C VAL A 206 -0.04 -17.25 1.53
N PHE A 207 -1.24 -17.34 2.12
CA PHE A 207 -2.48 -16.89 1.47
C PHE A 207 -3.26 -15.83 2.26
N THR A 208 -2.94 -15.64 3.55
CA THR A 208 -3.65 -14.73 4.45
C THR A 208 -2.65 -13.98 5.32
N THR A 209 -3.03 -12.80 5.80
CA THR A 209 -2.22 -12.04 6.76
C THR A 209 -2.26 -12.71 8.13
N ARG A 210 -1.28 -12.37 8.96
CA ARG A 210 -1.18 -12.90 10.32
C ARG A 210 -2.33 -12.42 11.18
N GLU A 211 -2.75 -11.17 10.98
CA GLU A 211 -3.80 -10.52 11.73
C GLU A 211 -5.15 -11.20 11.49
N ILE A 212 -5.44 -11.62 10.25
CA ILE A 212 -6.60 -12.47 9.96
C ILE A 212 -6.56 -13.76 10.79
N ALA A 213 -5.40 -14.42 10.87
CA ALA A 213 -5.27 -15.64 11.66
C ALA A 213 -5.40 -15.41 13.17
N TYR A 214 -4.90 -14.29 13.72
CA TYR A 214 -5.13 -13.93 15.11
C TYR A 214 -6.61 -13.69 15.39
N ILE A 215 -7.28 -12.92 14.52
CA ILE A 215 -8.72 -12.69 14.64
C ILE A 215 -9.46 -14.01 14.65
N LEU A 216 -9.16 -14.93 13.74
CA LEU A 216 -9.79 -16.25 13.72
C LEU A 216 -9.47 -17.05 15.00
N LYS A 217 -8.25 -16.99 15.52
CA LYS A 217 -7.83 -17.71 16.72
C LYS A 217 -8.56 -17.25 17.99
N ASP A 218 -9.05 -16.02 18.05
CA ASP A 218 -9.72 -15.48 19.23
C ASP A 218 -11.01 -16.22 19.60
N LYS A 219 -11.59 -17.01 18.68
CA LYS A 219 -12.71 -17.92 18.93
C LYS A 219 -12.33 -19.36 18.59
N PRO A 220 -11.70 -20.11 19.51
CA PRO A 220 -11.12 -21.42 19.22
C PRO A 220 -12.15 -22.46 18.76
N ASP A 221 -13.35 -22.46 19.35
CA ASP A 221 -14.41 -23.39 18.94
C ASP A 221 -14.91 -23.10 17.51
N SER A 222 -15.12 -21.82 17.19
CA SER A 222 -15.50 -21.37 15.85
C SER A 222 -14.40 -21.64 14.81
N LEU A 223 -13.13 -21.41 15.16
CA LEU A 223 -11.99 -21.78 14.33
C LEU A 223 -11.94 -23.29 14.10
N GLN A 224 -12.12 -24.10 15.13
CA GLN A 224 -12.12 -25.56 15.00
C GLN A 224 -13.26 -26.05 14.09
N ALA A 225 -14.45 -25.44 14.18
CA ALA A 225 -15.56 -25.73 13.29
C ALA A 225 -15.24 -25.37 11.83
N LEU A 226 -14.59 -24.22 11.60
CA LEU A 226 -14.13 -23.79 10.28
C LEU A 226 -13.11 -24.78 9.68
N LEU A 227 -12.10 -25.16 10.46
CA LEU A 227 -11.04 -26.10 10.04
C LEU A 227 -11.58 -27.51 9.77
N ASN A 228 -12.62 -27.94 10.47
CA ASN A 228 -13.26 -29.24 10.29
C ASN A 228 -14.26 -29.29 9.13
N SER A 229 -14.49 -28.16 8.44
CA SER A 229 -15.35 -28.14 7.26
C SER A 229 -14.85 -29.12 6.19
N ASN A 230 -15.78 -29.91 5.65
CA ASN A 230 -15.52 -30.77 4.50
C ASN A 230 -15.87 -30.09 3.17
N ALA A 231 -16.33 -28.84 3.20
CA ALA A 231 -16.55 -28.08 1.99
C ALA A 231 -15.21 -27.81 1.30
N THR A 232 -15.23 -27.82 -0.03
CA THR A 232 -14.07 -27.55 -0.84
C THR A 232 -14.32 -26.38 -1.77
N PHE A 233 -13.24 -25.68 -2.10
CA PHE A 233 -13.26 -24.62 -3.10
C PHE A 233 -13.84 -25.16 -4.42
N PRO A 234 -14.83 -24.46 -5.01
CA PRO A 234 -15.42 -24.87 -6.28
C PRO A 234 -14.41 -24.79 -7.43
N GLN A 235 -14.73 -25.43 -8.55
CA GLN A 235 -13.87 -25.42 -9.73
C GLN A 235 -13.65 -23.97 -10.21
N GLY A 236 -12.39 -23.65 -10.54
CA GLY A 236 -12.02 -22.33 -11.03
C GLY A 236 -11.71 -21.35 -9.90
N SER A 237 -11.60 -21.81 -8.66
CA SER A 237 -11.12 -21.01 -7.53
C SER A 237 -9.61 -20.79 -7.67
N ILE A 238 -9.21 -19.54 -7.84
CA ILE A 238 -7.83 -19.13 -8.07
C ILE A 238 -7.37 -18.18 -6.97
N VAL A 239 -6.09 -18.29 -6.62
CA VAL A 239 -5.35 -17.27 -5.87
C VAL A 239 -4.08 -16.87 -6.61
N TYR A 240 -3.77 -15.58 -6.61
CA TYR A 240 -2.57 -14.99 -7.17
C TYR A 240 -1.69 -14.53 -6.01
N ILE A 241 -0.45 -15.03 -5.97
CA ILE A 241 0.52 -14.70 -4.94
C ILE A 241 1.67 -13.95 -5.59
N PRO A 242 2.08 -12.79 -5.06
CA PRO A 242 3.22 -12.09 -5.60
C PRO A 242 4.49 -12.91 -5.36
N ILE A 243 5.41 -12.85 -6.32
CA ILE A 243 6.75 -13.46 -6.22
C ILE A 243 7.85 -12.40 -6.24
N SER A 244 7.54 -11.19 -6.69
CA SER A 244 8.39 -10.00 -6.61
C SER A 244 7.52 -8.75 -6.61
N GLY A 245 8.04 -7.67 -6.02
CA GLY A 245 7.44 -6.34 -6.00
C GLY A 245 8.55 -5.30 -6.07
N ILE A 246 8.86 -4.80 -7.27
CA ILE A 246 10.07 -4.01 -7.49
C ILE A 246 9.71 -2.53 -7.62
N TYR A 247 10.09 -1.73 -6.63
CA TYR A 247 10.14 -0.28 -6.78
C TYR A 247 11.24 0.11 -7.76
N ASP A 248 10.91 0.97 -8.73
CA ASP A 248 11.87 1.42 -9.74
C ASP A 248 12.77 2.57 -9.26
N ASP A 249 12.36 3.22 -8.18
CA ASP A 249 13.00 4.38 -7.55
C ASP A 249 12.68 4.42 -6.04
N ASN A 250 13.48 5.17 -5.28
CA ASN A 250 13.20 5.46 -3.88
C ASN A 250 11.96 6.36 -3.77
N GLN A 251 11.07 6.04 -2.84
CA GLN A 251 9.83 6.75 -2.57
C GLN A 251 9.88 7.25 -1.14
N ILE A 252 9.73 8.55 -0.94
CA ILE A 252 9.63 9.15 0.39
C ILE A 252 8.20 9.66 0.57
N THR A 253 7.53 9.17 1.61
CA THR A 253 6.17 9.56 1.97
C THR A 253 6.18 10.44 3.21
N PHE A 254 5.40 11.52 3.19
CA PHE A 254 5.26 12.43 4.34
C PHE A 254 3.97 13.23 4.20
N SER A 255 3.51 13.90 5.25
CA SER A 255 2.27 14.67 5.26
C SER A 255 2.45 16.02 5.93
N ASP A 256 1.46 16.90 5.78
CA ASP A 256 1.45 18.17 6.53
C ASP A 256 1.43 17.97 8.06
N SER A 257 1.03 16.79 8.54
CA SER A 257 1.04 16.43 9.97
C SER A 257 2.42 16.03 10.50
N ASP A 258 3.38 15.76 9.62
CA ASP A 258 4.73 15.32 9.97
C ASP A 258 5.71 16.49 10.18
N VAL A 259 5.22 17.73 10.10
CA VAL A 259 6.01 18.95 10.35
C VAL A 259 6.62 18.92 11.75
N LYS A 260 7.91 19.25 11.82
CA LYS A 260 8.66 19.45 13.05
C LYS A 260 9.18 20.88 13.19
N GLU A 261 9.28 21.31 14.43
CA GLU A 261 9.82 22.62 14.82
C GLU A 261 11.37 22.61 14.88
N TYR A 262 12.02 22.13 13.82
CA TYR A 262 13.48 22.20 13.66
C TYR A 262 13.85 23.21 12.56
N ARG A 263 15.00 23.87 12.71
CA ARG A 263 15.47 24.91 11.77
C ARG A 263 16.24 24.34 10.58
N SER A 264 16.72 23.10 10.68
CA SER A 264 17.51 22.44 9.64
C SER A 264 17.46 20.92 9.76
N LEU A 265 17.81 20.24 8.68
CA LEU A 265 17.96 18.78 8.67
C LEU A 265 19.06 18.27 9.63
N ASP A 266 20.11 19.06 9.91
CA ASP A 266 21.14 18.69 10.89
C ASP A 266 20.63 18.72 12.33
N GLU A 267 19.84 19.74 12.64
CA GLU A 267 19.21 19.87 13.95
C GLU A 267 18.23 18.72 14.18
N TRP A 268 17.39 18.44 13.19
CA TRP A 268 16.50 17.28 13.22
C TRP A 268 17.29 15.97 13.43
N LEU A 269 18.36 15.73 12.67
CA LEU A 269 19.13 14.48 12.78
C LEU A 269 19.75 14.34 14.18
N SER A 270 20.35 15.42 14.68
CA SER A 270 21.01 15.43 15.99
C SER A 270 20.01 15.25 17.14
N ALA A 271 18.78 15.75 16.99
CA ALA A 271 17.74 15.68 18.01
C ALA A 271 16.96 14.36 17.99
N THR A 272 16.59 13.88 16.80
CA THR A 272 15.79 12.66 16.61
C THR A 272 16.65 11.40 16.76
N TYR A 273 17.89 11.42 16.26
CA TYR A 273 18.80 10.27 16.28
C TYR A 273 20.17 10.60 16.89
N PRO A 274 20.22 11.06 18.16
CA PRO A 274 21.46 11.52 18.82
C PRO A 274 22.52 10.42 19.00
N GLN A 275 22.14 9.15 18.86
CA GLN A 275 22.99 7.98 19.06
C GLN A 275 22.94 7.01 17.88
N SER A 276 22.60 7.50 16.68
CA SER A 276 22.57 6.63 15.49
C SER A 276 23.94 6.03 15.20
N SER A 277 23.96 4.74 14.88
CA SER A 277 25.12 4.04 14.37
C SER A 277 25.20 4.07 12.84
N PHE A 278 24.18 4.61 12.17
CA PHE A 278 24.10 4.68 10.71
C PHE A 278 24.78 5.94 10.17
N LYS A 279 25.22 5.86 8.91
CA LYS A 279 25.65 7.05 8.17
C LYS A 279 24.43 7.73 7.57
N HIS A 280 24.48 9.05 7.44
CA HIS A 280 23.43 9.82 6.78
C HIS A 280 23.99 10.59 5.60
N LYS A 281 23.21 10.64 4.53
CA LYS A 281 23.52 11.39 3.33
C LYS A 281 22.50 12.51 3.16
N LYS A 282 22.99 13.72 2.90
CA LYS A 282 22.16 14.81 2.40
C LYS A 282 22.18 14.83 0.89
N ALA A 283 21.01 14.94 0.28
CA ALA A 283 20.86 15.01 -1.16
C ALA A 283 19.77 16.01 -1.55
N LYS A 284 19.68 16.29 -2.85
CA LYS A 284 18.50 16.92 -3.44
C LYS A 284 17.70 15.88 -4.20
N ILE A 285 16.43 15.72 -3.86
CA ILE A 285 15.48 14.85 -4.56
C ILE A 285 14.37 15.76 -5.09
N SER A 286 14.20 15.79 -6.41
CA SER A 286 13.24 16.66 -7.11
C SER A 286 13.23 18.11 -6.61
N GLY A 287 14.42 18.64 -6.31
CA GLY A 287 14.62 20.02 -5.86
C GLY A 287 14.52 20.26 -4.35
N LEU A 288 14.01 19.30 -3.57
CA LEU A 288 13.93 19.39 -2.11
C LEU A 288 15.20 18.85 -1.46
N ASN A 289 15.64 19.47 -0.36
CA ASN A 289 16.74 18.92 0.43
C ASN A 289 16.20 17.77 1.28
N VAL A 290 16.92 16.65 1.28
CA VAL A 290 16.56 15.44 2.03
C VAL A 290 17.78 14.93 2.76
N ILE A 291 17.59 14.40 3.97
CA ILE A 291 18.58 13.60 4.68
C ILE A 291 18.03 12.18 4.91
N TYR A 292 18.85 11.15 4.70
CA TYR A 292 18.43 9.76 4.84
C TYR A 292 19.61 8.84 5.19
N SER A 293 19.33 7.67 5.78
CA SER A 293 20.36 6.68 6.13
C SER A 293 20.94 5.96 4.92
N VAL A 294 22.25 5.70 4.98
CA VAL A 294 23.01 4.97 3.95
C VAL A 294 23.93 3.92 4.55
N ASP A 295 24.29 2.92 3.74
CA ASP A 295 25.29 1.91 4.07
C ASP A 295 26.74 2.45 3.99
N SER A 296 27.73 1.59 4.19
CA SER A 296 29.14 1.97 4.10
C SER A 296 29.61 2.36 2.69
N ASN A 297 28.82 2.06 1.66
CA ASN A 297 29.04 2.34 0.24
C ASN A 297 28.14 3.48 -0.28
N ASP A 298 27.49 4.24 0.61
CA ASP A 298 26.56 5.33 0.31
C ASP A 298 25.26 4.93 -0.42
N ASN A 299 24.86 3.65 -0.36
CA ASN A 299 23.57 3.18 -0.85
C ASN A 299 22.45 3.49 0.16
N PRO A 300 21.23 3.88 -0.29
CA PRO A 300 20.05 3.99 0.57
C PRO A 300 19.79 2.73 1.40
N LEU A 301 19.36 2.90 2.65
CA LEU A 301 19.26 1.79 3.61
C LEU A 301 17.89 1.72 4.29
N TYR A 302 17.04 0.79 3.84
CA TYR A 302 15.71 0.57 4.42
C TYR A 302 15.78 -0.17 5.78
N GLY A 303 14.93 0.23 6.73
CA GLY A 303 14.92 -0.28 8.11
C GLY A 303 15.98 0.31 9.04
N ALA A 304 16.63 1.40 8.63
CA ALA A 304 17.54 2.22 9.44
C ALA A 304 16.78 3.44 10.02
N ASP A 305 17.46 4.57 10.24
CA ASP A 305 16.76 5.80 10.60
C ASP A 305 15.94 6.31 9.40
N ASP A 306 14.75 6.82 9.68
CA ASP A 306 13.84 7.34 8.68
C ASP A 306 14.38 8.64 8.03
N PRO A 307 13.96 9.01 6.81
CA PRO A 307 14.39 10.24 6.18
C PRO A 307 13.70 11.49 6.78
N ALA A 308 14.29 12.66 6.51
CA ALA A 308 13.62 13.95 6.69
C ALA A 308 13.77 14.86 5.47
N ILE A 309 12.78 15.71 5.26
CA ILE A 309 12.62 16.55 4.08
C ILE A 309 12.51 18.02 4.51
N GLU A 310 13.24 18.90 3.83
CA GLU A 310 13.05 20.35 3.96
C GLU A 310 12.16 20.86 2.83
N MET A 311 10.97 21.35 3.17
CA MET A 311 9.99 21.88 2.23
C MET A 311 9.36 23.15 2.79
N ASN A 312 9.28 24.21 1.97
CA ASN A 312 8.66 25.49 2.36
C ASN A 312 9.22 26.09 3.67
N GLY A 313 10.52 25.91 3.93
CA GLY A 313 11.20 26.40 5.14
C GLY A 313 10.86 25.63 6.42
N LYS A 314 10.23 24.44 6.31
CA LYS A 314 9.90 23.53 7.41
C LYS A 314 10.58 22.18 7.21
N ILE A 315 10.77 21.44 8.31
CA ILE A 315 11.27 20.07 8.30
C ILE A 315 10.11 19.10 8.52
N TYR A 316 10.06 18.03 7.73
CA TYR A 316 9.06 16.97 7.81
C TYR A 316 9.79 15.67 8.11
N ASP A 317 9.27 14.90 9.07
CA ASP A 317 9.60 13.46 9.12
C ASP A 317 9.03 12.81 7.85
N GLY A 318 9.76 11.86 7.27
CA GLY A 318 9.25 11.03 6.20
C GLY A 318 9.42 9.57 6.52
N GLU A 319 8.61 8.73 5.88
CA GLU A 319 8.85 7.30 5.76
C GLU A 319 9.37 7.05 4.33
N TRP A 320 10.00 5.90 4.08
CA TRP A 320 10.44 5.59 2.73
C TRP A 320 10.45 4.13 2.37
N TYR A 321 10.25 3.87 1.09
CA TYR A 321 10.60 2.64 0.43
C TYR A 321 11.78 2.91 -0.50
N ILE A 322 12.76 2.02 -0.53
CA ILE A 322 13.91 2.17 -1.43
C ILE A 322 13.70 1.38 -2.72
N LYS A 323 14.43 1.74 -3.76
CA LYS A 323 14.46 0.98 -4.99
C LYS A 323 14.89 -0.47 -4.72
N GLY A 324 14.10 -1.44 -5.17
CA GLY A 324 14.43 -2.86 -4.99
C GLY A 324 13.18 -3.74 -4.91
N ASP A 325 13.42 -5.05 -4.81
CA ASP A 325 12.36 -6.03 -4.61
C ASP A 325 11.98 -6.11 -3.13
N ILE A 326 10.79 -5.61 -2.80
CA ILE A 326 10.29 -5.48 -1.43
C ILE A 326 10.10 -6.83 -0.72
N PHE A 327 10.00 -7.94 -1.46
CA PHE A 327 9.89 -9.28 -0.87
C PHE A 327 11.25 -9.97 -0.69
N SER A 328 12.34 -9.32 -1.11
CA SER A 328 13.68 -9.89 -0.95
C SER A 328 14.15 -9.79 0.49
N SER A 329 14.72 -10.87 1.02
CA SER A 329 15.38 -10.86 2.33
C SER A 329 16.54 -9.87 2.44
N ASN A 330 17.04 -9.38 1.29
CA ASN A 330 18.14 -8.42 1.19
C ASN A 330 17.66 -6.99 0.87
N TYR A 331 16.34 -6.73 0.89
CA TYR A 331 15.78 -5.43 0.53
C TYR A 331 16.24 -4.32 1.49
N GLY A 332 16.06 -4.52 2.79
CA GLY A 332 16.56 -3.63 3.83
C GLY A 332 17.67 -4.25 4.67
N LEU A 333 17.92 -3.64 5.83
CA LEU A 333 18.85 -4.17 6.81
C LEU A 333 18.48 -5.61 7.23
N ALA A 334 19.45 -6.51 7.14
CA ALA A 334 19.32 -7.84 7.72
C ALA A 334 19.20 -7.73 9.24
N THR A 335 18.03 -8.02 9.77
CA THR A 335 17.72 -7.95 11.19
C THR A 335 17.92 -9.33 11.84
N ASN A 336 18.87 -9.42 12.75
CA ASN A 336 19.02 -10.57 13.67
C ASN A 336 18.37 -10.26 15.03
N ASN A 337 17.20 -9.61 15.06
CA ASN A 337 16.59 -9.25 16.35
C ASN A 337 15.67 -10.37 16.88
N GLN A 338 15.65 -10.55 18.20
CA GLN A 338 14.83 -11.53 18.91
C GLN A 338 13.30 -11.31 18.78
N TYR A 339 12.88 -10.23 18.11
CA TYR A 339 11.47 -9.83 17.95
C TYR A 339 10.90 -10.17 16.56
N GLY A 340 11.69 -10.79 15.68
CA GLY A 340 11.20 -11.27 14.37
C GLY A 340 10.81 -10.16 13.40
N HIS A 341 11.33 -8.94 13.57
CA HIS A 341 11.10 -7.87 12.61
C HIS A 341 11.94 -8.11 11.37
N VAL A 342 11.31 -8.18 10.20
CA VAL A 342 11.97 -8.24 8.90
C VAL A 342 11.85 -6.89 8.20
N ASN A 343 12.94 -6.39 7.61
CA ASN A 343 12.95 -5.16 6.81
C ASN A 343 12.68 -5.46 5.33
N HIS A 344 11.65 -6.25 5.09
CA HIS A 344 11.07 -6.56 3.79
C HIS A 344 9.58 -6.87 4.01
N GLU A 345 8.80 -6.66 2.97
CA GLU A 345 7.36 -6.92 2.96
C GLU A 345 7.13 -8.43 2.86
N LEU A 346 5.98 -8.91 3.35
CA LEU A 346 5.62 -10.32 3.22
C LEU A 346 4.65 -10.52 2.03
N PRO A 347 4.86 -11.53 1.16
CA PRO A 347 4.01 -11.78 0.00
C PRO A 347 2.51 -11.95 0.30
N ASN A 348 2.17 -12.44 1.49
CA ASN A 348 0.81 -12.71 1.92
C ASN A 348 -0.06 -11.45 2.09
N ASP A 349 0.56 -10.28 2.26
CA ASP A 349 -0.14 -9.00 2.38
C ASP A 349 -0.64 -8.46 1.02
N TYR A 350 -0.20 -9.06 -0.10
CA TYR A 350 -0.53 -8.62 -1.46
C TYR A 350 -1.17 -9.74 -2.30
N VAL A 351 -1.87 -10.68 -1.64
CA VAL A 351 -2.53 -11.82 -2.29
C VAL A 351 -3.88 -11.41 -2.87
N PHE A 352 -4.16 -11.87 -4.10
CA PHE A 352 -5.46 -11.67 -4.75
C PHE A 352 -6.21 -12.98 -4.93
N PHE A 353 -7.46 -13.02 -4.49
CA PHE A 353 -8.40 -14.10 -4.77
C PHE A 353 -9.30 -13.71 -5.94
N ASN A 354 -9.63 -14.65 -6.82
CA ASN A 354 -10.73 -14.42 -7.75
C ASN A 354 -12.08 -14.56 -7.04
N LYS A 355 -13.17 -14.17 -7.71
CA LYS A 355 -14.52 -14.22 -7.14
C LYS A 355 -14.89 -15.58 -6.55
N SER A 356 -14.60 -16.67 -7.26
CA SER A 356 -14.92 -18.03 -6.82
C SER A 356 -14.26 -18.39 -5.50
N SER A 357 -12.98 -18.05 -5.34
CA SER A 357 -12.25 -18.23 -4.09
C SER A 357 -12.78 -17.35 -2.97
N TYR A 358 -13.02 -16.07 -3.25
CA TYR A 358 -13.53 -15.11 -2.26
C TYR A 358 -14.91 -15.53 -1.73
N ASP A 359 -15.86 -15.83 -2.62
CA ASP A 359 -17.23 -16.23 -2.24
C ASP A 359 -17.18 -17.46 -1.32
N PHE A 360 -16.34 -18.45 -1.65
CA PHE A 360 -16.14 -19.62 -0.82
C PHE A 360 -15.60 -19.24 0.56
N ILE A 361 -14.49 -18.49 0.64
CA ILE A 361 -13.85 -18.09 1.90
C ILE A 361 -14.84 -17.32 2.78
N SER A 362 -15.48 -16.29 2.23
CA SER A 362 -16.47 -15.47 2.93
C SER A 362 -17.61 -16.32 3.47
N SER A 363 -18.16 -17.23 2.66
CA SER A 363 -19.24 -18.12 3.09
C SER A 363 -18.83 -19.07 4.22
N GLN A 364 -17.61 -19.62 4.17
CA GLN A 364 -17.09 -20.52 5.21
C GLN A 364 -16.91 -19.76 6.53
N ILE A 365 -16.30 -18.57 6.49
CA ILE A 365 -16.15 -17.72 7.68
C ILE A 365 -17.53 -17.35 8.24
N GLN A 366 -18.46 -16.84 7.43
CA GLN A 366 -19.80 -16.46 7.90
C GLN A 366 -20.63 -17.63 8.45
N THR A 367 -20.39 -18.84 7.96
CA THR A 367 -21.10 -20.05 8.40
C THR A 367 -20.59 -20.54 9.75
N TYR A 368 -19.26 -20.65 9.90
CA TYR A 368 -18.63 -21.33 11.03
C TYR A 368 -18.05 -20.37 12.08
N TYR A 369 -17.76 -19.13 11.70
CA TYR A 369 -17.12 -18.13 12.54
C TYR A 369 -18.12 -17.08 13.05
N LYS A 370 -18.85 -17.45 14.11
CA LYS A 370 -19.89 -16.62 14.74
C LYS A 370 -19.49 -16.10 16.10
#